data_AF-A0A1F4TI35-F1
#
_entry.id   AF-A0A1F4TI35-F1
#
_cell.length_a   1.000
_cell.length_b   1.000
_cell.length_c   1.000
_cell.angle_alpha   90.00
_cell.angle_beta   90.00
_cell.angle_gamma   90.00
#
_symmetry.space_group_name_H-M   'P 1'
#
loop_
_entity.id
_entity.type
_entity.pdbx_description
1 polymer ?
#
loop_
_entity_poly.entity_id
_entity_poly.type
_entity_poly.pdbx_seq_one_letter_code
_entity_poly.pdbx_strand_id
1 'polypeptide(L)'
;MLIIGLPAIYGSIWLSLILGNEKAQFSWPEKGALSIGLGLGLIILTMFSLDLLHQALTFSSIIFGLSLVSFPALIYLIKQKNYCFSLKEFLPPWPKLANYEWLIIFLISLKSTFVLFSALVKPVVDCDAFQFYAIVAKGIFFDHSFSLPHLQQYIGDKPLLPFLAQGWTFLAQNSTNDSYLKLIPAVMFICLIIVFYAVARRLAAMPIALLFAWMLSTLPFFVYHATTAYADLAISFFYVIGTFYLCLLIREISAKKSAVSFAYILLSAIFLGLTVWAKRAGLVLAGIDLFILLAVVIHYREILVKQDYWRLATGLLVFLLIVLPWLMLGQLGTLTQITKSMITAPAIVQGSTAINPDNGRFLAMISIFGRKLFLYNDWQLAWAGLIIVFAFFWRQILKPPYSFILLIIIIDLLSLFVQFGSGETFRWLLDGTLLDRLLLNQVPIVLFYCLLVIFDSKDSWAENKNRVV
;
A
#
# COMPACT_ATOMS: atom_id res chain seq x y z
N MET A 1 -20.97 -10.27 1.05
CA MET A 1 -20.99 -9.66 -0.31
C MET A 1 -20.86 -8.13 -0.24
N LEU A 2 -21.66 -7.42 0.57
CA LEU A 2 -21.65 -5.95 0.64
C LEU A 2 -20.30 -5.34 1.09
N ILE A 3 -19.60 -5.97 2.05
CA ILE A 3 -18.32 -5.48 2.57
C ILE A 3 -17.31 -5.16 1.46
N ILE A 4 -17.26 -5.99 0.42
CA ILE A 4 -16.29 -5.89 -0.69
C ILE A 4 -16.95 -5.38 -1.97
N GLY A 5 -18.20 -5.77 -2.24
CA GLY A 5 -18.92 -5.40 -3.46
C GLY A 5 -19.16 -3.90 -3.57
N LEU A 6 -19.50 -3.23 -2.48
CA LEU A 6 -19.71 -1.77 -2.49
C LEU A 6 -18.42 -0.98 -2.71
N PRO A 7 -17.29 -1.28 -2.02
CA PRO A 7 -16.00 -0.73 -2.39
C PRO A 7 -15.68 -0.95 -3.88
N ALA A 8 -15.86 -2.15 -4.41
CA ALA A 8 -15.58 -2.43 -5.82
C ALA A 8 -16.41 -1.55 -6.77
N ILE A 9 -17.72 -1.39 -6.50
CA ILE A 9 -18.62 -0.58 -7.33
C ILE A 9 -18.21 0.90 -7.29
N TYR A 10 -18.16 1.52 -6.11
CA TYR A 10 -17.83 2.95 -6.01
C TYR A 10 -16.40 3.23 -6.46
N GLY A 11 -15.47 2.36 -6.13
CA GLY A 11 -14.09 2.46 -6.60
C GLY A 11 -13.97 2.35 -8.11
N SER A 12 -14.80 1.55 -8.79
CA SER A 12 -14.78 1.45 -10.25
C SER A 12 -15.25 2.74 -10.95
N ILE A 13 -16.17 3.48 -10.33
CA ILE A 13 -16.62 4.81 -10.83
C ILE A 13 -15.42 5.76 -10.81
N TRP A 14 -14.77 5.88 -9.65
CA TRP A 14 -13.62 6.78 -9.51
C TRP A 14 -12.40 6.32 -10.31
N LEU A 15 -12.14 5.02 -10.39
CA LEU A 15 -11.09 4.48 -11.24
C LEU A 15 -11.35 4.78 -12.72
N SER A 16 -12.60 4.72 -13.19
CA SER A 16 -12.94 5.10 -14.57
C SER A 16 -12.54 6.55 -14.88
N LEU A 17 -12.76 7.46 -13.93
CA LEU A 17 -12.33 8.87 -14.07
C LEU A 17 -10.81 9.00 -14.09
N ILE A 18 -10.12 8.31 -13.17
CA ILE A 18 -8.65 8.36 -13.04
C ILE A 18 -7.98 7.81 -14.29
N LEU A 19 -8.45 6.67 -14.79
CA LEU A 19 -7.86 6.02 -15.96
C LEU A 19 -8.17 6.76 -17.25
N GLY A 20 -9.36 7.37 -17.38
CA GLY A 20 -9.72 8.17 -18.55
C GLY A 20 -9.48 7.42 -19.86
N ASN A 21 -8.69 8.01 -20.75
CA ASN A 21 -8.30 7.40 -22.04
C ASN A 21 -7.15 6.37 -21.90
N GLU A 22 -6.50 6.31 -20.75
CA GLU A 22 -5.36 5.42 -20.47
C GLU A 22 -5.80 4.04 -19.98
N LYS A 23 -7.12 3.78 -19.86
CA LYS A 23 -7.68 2.52 -19.35
C LYS A 23 -7.23 1.25 -20.08
N ALA A 24 -6.81 1.35 -21.35
CA ALA A 24 -6.30 0.22 -22.12
C ALA A 24 -4.92 -0.26 -21.63
N GLN A 25 -4.20 0.55 -20.86
CA GLN A 25 -2.91 0.18 -20.26
C GLN A 25 -3.08 -0.73 -19.02
N PHE A 26 -4.30 -0.89 -18.53
CA PHE A 26 -4.63 -1.61 -17.31
C PHE A 26 -5.43 -2.86 -17.66
N SER A 27 -5.03 -3.99 -17.09
CA SER A 27 -5.76 -5.25 -17.25
C SER A 27 -7.04 -5.26 -16.39
N TRP A 28 -8.05 -6.05 -16.77
CA TRP A 28 -9.28 -6.13 -15.98
C TRP A 28 -9.07 -6.60 -14.52
N PRO A 29 -8.14 -7.55 -14.20
CA PRO A 29 -7.89 -7.93 -12.81
C PRO A 29 -7.27 -6.79 -12.01
N GLU A 30 -6.33 -6.06 -12.62
CA GLU A 30 -5.72 -4.86 -12.02
C GLU A 30 -6.79 -3.81 -11.72
N LYS A 31 -7.66 -3.51 -12.69
CA LYS A 31 -8.77 -2.57 -12.51
C LYS A 31 -9.68 -2.98 -11.35
N GLY A 32 -10.02 -4.27 -11.24
CA GLY A 32 -10.82 -4.80 -10.14
C GLY A 32 -10.14 -4.62 -8.78
N ALA A 33 -8.86 -4.98 -8.69
CA ALA A 33 -8.08 -4.86 -7.46
C ALA A 33 -7.90 -3.40 -7.02
N LEU A 34 -7.59 -2.49 -7.94
CA LEU A 34 -7.49 -1.05 -7.67
C LEU A 34 -8.83 -0.46 -7.24
N SER A 35 -9.93 -0.87 -7.89
CA SER A 35 -11.28 -0.41 -7.55
C SER A 35 -11.62 -0.75 -6.10
N ILE A 36 -11.31 -1.96 -5.63
CA ILE A 36 -11.55 -2.33 -4.22
C ILE A 36 -10.77 -1.41 -3.27
N GLY A 37 -9.48 -1.17 -3.52
CA GLY A 37 -8.64 -0.29 -2.71
C GLY A 37 -9.13 1.15 -2.68
N LEU A 38 -9.43 1.72 -3.86
CA LEU A 38 -9.97 3.07 -4.00
C LEU A 38 -11.32 3.23 -3.33
N GLY A 39 -12.23 2.28 -3.56
CA GLY A 39 -13.56 2.30 -2.97
C GLY A 39 -13.54 2.21 -1.45
N LEU A 40 -12.64 1.40 -0.89
CA LEU A 40 -12.47 1.35 0.55
C LEU A 40 -11.98 2.70 1.09
N GLY A 41 -10.98 3.30 0.45
CA GLY A 41 -10.52 4.65 0.81
C GLY A 41 -11.66 5.69 0.79
N LEU A 42 -12.51 5.66 -0.24
CA LEU A 42 -13.67 6.54 -0.36
C LEU A 42 -14.72 6.31 0.74
N ILE A 43 -14.98 5.05 1.11
CA ILE A 43 -15.86 4.71 2.23
C ILE A 43 -15.30 5.31 3.53
N ILE A 44 -14.00 5.14 3.79
CA ILE A 44 -13.36 5.65 5.00
C ILE A 44 -13.42 7.17 5.07
N LEU A 45 -13.08 7.86 3.97
CA LEU A 45 -13.15 9.32 3.91
C LEU A 45 -14.59 9.85 4.04
N THR A 46 -15.57 9.08 3.55
CA THR A 46 -17.00 9.41 3.71
C THR A 46 -17.44 9.22 5.16
N MET A 47 -17.13 8.09 5.78
CA MET A 47 -17.40 7.84 7.20
C MET A 47 -16.78 8.91 8.08
N PHE A 48 -15.53 9.27 7.80
CA PHE A 48 -14.83 10.35 8.47
C PHE A 48 -15.58 11.69 8.34
N SER A 49 -15.96 12.06 7.12
CA SER A 49 -16.65 13.33 6.85
C SER A 49 -18.04 13.38 7.48
N LEU A 50 -18.77 12.27 7.50
CA LEU A 50 -20.09 12.18 8.13
C LEU A 50 -20.00 12.38 9.64
N ASP A 51 -19.06 11.72 10.32
CA ASP A 51 -18.89 11.87 11.76
C ASP A 51 -18.44 13.29 12.14
N LEU A 52 -17.58 13.91 11.32
CA LEU A 52 -17.16 15.31 11.50
C LEU A 52 -18.35 16.28 11.37
N LEU A 53 -19.34 15.93 10.55
CA LEU A 53 -20.61 16.65 10.43
C LEU A 53 -21.66 16.20 11.47
N HIS A 54 -21.24 15.43 12.48
CA HIS A 54 -22.08 14.86 13.53
C HIS A 54 -23.25 14.02 12.99
N GLN A 55 -23.10 13.41 11.83
CA GLN A 55 -24.06 12.47 11.27
C GLN A 55 -23.78 11.05 11.75
N ALA A 56 -24.85 10.36 12.20
CA ALA A 56 -24.75 9.00 12.68
C ALA A 56 -24.26 8.05 11.58
N LEU A 57 -23.16 7.33 11.84
CA LEU A 57 -22.54 6.32 10.98
C LEU A 57 -23.39 5.06 10.90
N THR A 58 -24.44 5.14 10.09
CA THR A 58 -25.29 4.02 9.71
C THR A 58 -24.99 3.57 8.29
N PHE A 59 -25.30 2.32 7.93
CA PHE A 59 -25.16 1.83 6.56
C PHE A 59 -25.82 2.78 5.54
N SER A 60 -27.04 3.23 5.82
CA SER A 60 -27.80 4.15 4.96
C SER A 60 -27.12 5.51 4.80
N SER A 61 -26.64 6.11 5.89
CA SER A 61 -25.95 7.42 5.83
C SER A 61 -24.67 7.36 4.98
N ILE A 62 -23.91 6.27 5.11
CA ILE A 62 -22.65 6.06 4.39
C ILE A 62 -22.94 5.89 2.90
N ILE A 63 -23.93 5.08 2.54
CA ILE A 63 -24.32 4.87 1.14
C ILE A 63 -24.88 6.15 0.52
N PHE A 64 -25.67 6.91 1.27
CA PHE A 64 -26.16 8.21 0.82
C PHE A 64 -24.99 9.18 0.56
N GLY A 65 -24.04 9.31 1.50
CA GLY A 65 -22.85 10.15 1.33
C GLY A 65 -21.99 9.73 0.14
N LEU A 66 -21.73 8.42 -0.02
CA LEU A 66 -20.98 7.88 -1.15
C LEU A 66 -21.67 8.15 -2.49
N SER A 67 -22.99 7.98 -2.53
CA SER A 67 -23.79 8.24 -3.71
C SER A 67 -23.75 9.73 -4.05
N LEU A 68 -23.90 10.62 -3.07
CA LEU A 68 -23.84 12.06 -3.27
C LEU A 68 -22.51 12.49 -3.91
N VAL A 69 -21.39 11.96 -3.41
CA VAL A 69 -20.05 12.29 -3.90
C VAL A 69 -19.76 11.63 -5.27
N SER A 70 -20.27 10.43 -5.52
CA SER A 70 -19.97 9.66 -6.73
C SER A 70 -20.98 9.88 -7.88
N PHE A 71 -22.13 10.49 -7.61
CA PHE A 71 -23.18 10.69 -8.60
C PHE A 71 -22.79 11.65 -9.74
N PRO A 72 -22.13 12.80 -9.49
CA PRO A 72 -21.64 13.66 -10.58
C PRO A 72 -20.63 12.95 -11.47
N ALA A 73 -19.72 12.18 -10.87
CA ALA A 73 -18.76 11.34 -11.56
C ALA A 73 -19.48 10.31 -12.46
N LEU A 74 -20.47 9.60 -11.92
CA LEU A 74 -21.26 8.63 -12.67
C LEU A 74 -21.98 9.27 -13.87
N ILE A 75 -22.63 10.43 -13.69
CA ILE A 75 -23.29 11.14 -14.80
C ILE A 75 -22.28 11.49 -15.90
N TYR A 76 -21.11 12.01 -15.51
CA TYR A 76 -20.05 12.35 -16.45
C TYR A 76 -19.59 11.13 -17.26
N LEU A 77 -19.35 10.00 -16.59
CA LEU A 77 -18.92 8.75 -17.24
C LEU A 77 -19.98 8.19 -18.19
N ILE A 78 -21.26 8.28 -17.82
CA ILE A 78 -22.38 7.87 -18.68
C ILE A 78 -22.40 8.72 -19.95
N LYS A 79 -22.28 10.05 -19.82
CA LYS A 79 -22.25 10.97 -20.97
C LYS A 79 -21.06 10.72 -21.88
N GLN A 80 -19.88 10.46 -21.32
CA GLN A 80 -18.65 10.18 -22.08
C GLN A 80 -18.55 8.73 -22.57
N LYS A 81 -19.47 7.84 -22.16
CA LYS A 81 -19.40 6.38 -22.37
C LYS A 81 -18.04 5.79 -21.96
N ASN A 82 -17.40 6.40 -20.96
CA ASN A 82 -16.03 6.07 -20.59
C ASN A 82 -15.99 5.19 -19.33
N TYR A 83 -16.37 3.93 -19.45
CA TYR A 83 -16.33 2.99 -18.34
C TYR A 83 -14.95 2.30 -18.23
N CYS A 84 -14.54 2.01 -17.00
CA CYS A 84 -13.30 1.28 -16.70
C CYS A 84 -13.31 -0.13 -17.28
N PHE A 85 -14.45 -0.83 -17.20
CA PHE A 85 -14.64 -2.17 -17.70
C PHE A 85 -15.34 -2.18 -19.06
N SER A 86 -14.88 -3.03 -19.96
CA SER A 86 -15.53 -3.33 -21.23
C SER A 86 -15.94 -4.79 -21.27
N LEU A 87 -17.14 -5.10 -21.76
CA LEU A 87 -17.59 -6.50 -21.91
C LEU A 87 -16.63 -7.34 -22.76
N LYS A 88 -15.93 -6.71 -23.71
CA LYS A 88 -14.92 -7.37 -24.54
C LYS A 88 -13.71 -7.86 -23.74
N GLU A 89 -13.40 -7.25 -22.59
CA GLU A 89 -12.28 -7.66 -21.73
C GLU A 89 -12.56 -8.99 -21.00
N PHE A 90 -13.84 -9.38 -20.89
CA PHE A 90 -14.24 -10.66 -20.27
C PHE A 90 -14.41 -11.79 -21.30
N LEU A 91 -14.39 -11.44 -22.59
CA LEU A 91 -14.59 -12.39 -23.67
C LEU A 91 -13.23 -12.96 -24.15
N PRO A 92 -13.19 -14.21 -24.62
CA PRO A 92 -12.00 -14.81 -25.21
C PRO A 92 -11.43 -13.98 -26.38
N PRO A 93 -10.12 -14.08 -26.67
CA PRO A 93 -9.28 -15.24 -26.38
C PRO A 93 -8.47 -15.14 -25.08
N TRP A 94 -8.57 -16.17 -24.27
CA TRP A 94 -7.72 -16.36 -23.09
C TRP A 94 -6.33 -16.79 -23.59
N PRO A 95 -5.25 -16.31 -22.97
CA PRO A 95 -3.90 -16.71 -23.36
C PRO A 95 -3.77 -18.24 -23.22
N LYS A 96 -3.10 -18.87 -24.19
CA LYS A 96 -2.71 -20.29 -24.07
C LYS A 96 -1.64 -20.39 -22.99
N LEU A 97 -1.99 -21.04 -21.88
CA LEU A 97 -1.11 -21.22 -20.73
C LEU A 97 -0.35 -22.54 -20.86
N ALA A 98 0.95 -22.51 -20.58
CA ALA A 98 1.76 -23.71 -20.43
C ALA A 98 1.44 -24.43 -19.10
N ASN A 99 1.75 -25.73 -19.01
CA ASN A 99 1.46 -26.54 -17.81
C ASN A 99 2.08 -25.96 -16.53
N TYR A 100 3.31 -25.41 -16.61
CA TYR A 100 3.96 -24.80 -15.46
C TYR A 100 3.32 -23.45 -15.06
N GLU A 101 2.76 -22.70 -16.01
CA GLU A 101 2.02 -21.47 -15.71
C GLU A 101 0.73 -21.79 -14.94
N TRP A 102 0.02 -22.84 -15.37
CA TRP A 102 -1.13 -23.39 -14.62
C TRP A 102 -0.76 -23.82 -13.21
N LEU A 103 0.39 -24.50 -13.04
CA LEU A 103 0.87 -24.88 -11.72
C LEU A 103 1.11 -23.66 -10.82
N ILE A 104 1.78 -22.61 -11.33
CA ILE A 104 2.04 -21.40 -10.54
C ILE A 104 0.73 -20.68 -10.19
N ILE A 105 -0.20 -20.54 -11.15
CA ILE A 105 -1.52 -19.97 -10.90
C ILE A 105 -2.25 -20.77 -9.81
N PHE A 106 -2.26 -22.10 -9.90
CA PHE A 106 -2.86 -22.97 -8.89
C PHE A 106 -2.24 -22.75 -7.51
N LEU A 107 -0.91 -22.62 -7.40
CA LEU A 107 -0.24 -22.37 -6.11
C LEU A 107 -0.61 -21.00 -5.52
N ILE A 108 -0.70 -19.96 -6.33
CA ILE A 108 -1.15 -18.62 -5.90
C ILE A 108 -2.62 -18.69 -5.44
N SER A 109 -3.48 -19.37 -6.19
CA SER A 109 -4.90 -19.56 -5.86
C SER A 109 -5.09 -20.37 -4.58
N LEU A 110 -4.31 -21.43 -4.38
CA LEU A 110 -4.32 -22.23 -3.16
C LEU A 110 -3.95 -21.37 -1.95
N LYS A 111 -2.90 -20.54 -2.08
CA LYS A 111 -2.45 -19.66 -1.00
C LYS A 111 -3.46 -18.56 -0.68
N SER A 112 -4.07 -17.97 -1.71
CA SER A 112 -5.14 -16.97 -1.58
C SER A 112 -6.38 -17.55 -0.90
N THR A 113 -6.78 -18.76 -1.30
CA THR A 113 -7.87 -19.52 -0.65
C THR A 113 -7.54 -19.83 0.80
N PHE A 114 -6.31 -20.25 1.10
CA PHE A 114 -5.85 -20.49 2.47
C PHE A 114 -5.95 -19.23 3.35
N VAL A 115 -5.56 -18.06 2.83
CA VAL A 115 -5.67 -16.78 3.55
C VAL A 115 -7.13 -16.44 3.83
N LEU A 116 -8.02 -16.53 2.83
CA LEU A 116 -9.45 -16.29 3.01
C LEU A 116 -10.08 -17.25 4.03
N PHE A 117 -9.75 -18.53 3.91
CA PHE A 117 -10.22 -19.56 4.86
C PHE A 117 -9.74 -19.24 6.28
N SER A 118 -8.44 -18.98 6.45
CA SER A 118 -7.86 -18.66 7.77
C SER A 118 -8.43 -17.38 8.37
N ALA A 119 -8.73 -16.38 7.55
CA ALA A 119 -9.39 -15.15 7.97
C ALA A 119 -10.80 -15.43 8.49
N LEU A 120 -11.59 -16.29 7.83
CA LEU A 120 -13.00 -16.51 8.17
C LEU A 120 -13.24 -17.55 9.28
N VAL A 121 -12.32 -18.48 9.50
CA VAL A 121 -12.55 -19.62 10.44
C VAL A 121 -12.41 -19.22 11.91
N LYS A 122 -11.51 -18.28 12.21
CA LYS A 122 -11.22 -17.89 13.61
C LYS A 122 -11.77 -16.48 13.88
N PRO A 123 -12.06 -16.11 15.14
CA PRO A 123 -12.24 -14.71 15.51
C PRO A 123 -10.90 -13.95 15.46
N VAL A 124 -10.93 -12.65 15.79
CA VAL A 124 -9.71 -11.87 16.04
C VAL A 124 -9.08 -12.38 17.33
N VAL A 125 -7.86 -12.91 17.23
CA VAL A 125 -7.12 -13.50 18.36
C VAL A 125 -5.91 -12.67 18.79
N ASP A 126 -5.48 -11.74 17.95
CA ASP A 126 -4.35 -10.85 18.25
C ASP A 126 -4.79 -9.79 19.28
N CYS A 127 -4.02 -9.66 20.36
CA CYS A 127 -4.40 -8.85 21.52
C CYS A 127 -4.52 -7.37 21.17
N ASP A 128 -3.52 -6.83 20.48
CA ASP A 128 -3.51 -5.46 20.00
C ASP A 128 -4.64 -5.22 18.98
N ALA A 129 -4.83 -6.16 18.04
CA ALA A 129 -5.88 -6.02 17.04
C ALA A 129 -7.28 -5.99 17.67
N PHE A 130 -7.48 -6.82 18.70
CA PHE A 130 -8.70 -6.83 19.47
C PHE A 130 -8.88 -5.53 20.27
N GLN A 131 -7.89 -5.18 21.09
CA GLN A 131 -7.97 -4.08 22.05
C GLN A 131 -8.12 -2.72 21.36
N PHE A 132 -7.35 -2.48 20.30
CA PHE A 132 -7.35 -1.18 19.65
C PHE A 132 -8.35 -1.12 18.50
N TYR A 133 -8.41 -2.11 17.62
CA TYR A 133 -9.23 -1.99 16.40
C TYR A 133 -10.63 -2.58 16.59
N ALA A 134 -10.76 -3.82 17.07
CA ALA A 134 -12.05 -4.50 17.13
C ALA A 134 -13.01 -3.84 18.15
N ILE A 135 -12.51 -3.42 19.32
CA ILE A 135 -13.33 -2.70 20.32
C ILE A 135 -13.89 -1.40 19.75
N VAL A 136 -13.04 -0.60 19.10
CA VAL A 136 -13.49 0.66 18.48
C VAL A 136 -14.47 0.41 17.35
N ALA A 137 -14.25 -0.63 16.53
CA ALA A 137 -15.19 -1.01 15.48
C ALA A 137 -16.57 -1.40 16.05
N LYS A 138 -16.61 -2.11 17.19
CA LYS A 138 -17.86 -2.41 17.90
C LYS A 138 -18.50 -1.13 18.43
N GLY A 139 -17.70 -0.19 18.98
CA GLY A 139 -18.16 1.14 19.37
C GLY A 139 -18.82 1.89 18.21
N ILE A 140 -18.16 1.96 17.05
CA ILE A 140 -18.73 2.58 15.83
C ILE A 140 -20.05 1.92 15.43
N PHE A 141 -20.15 0.59 15.55
CA PHE A 141 -21.36 -0.15 15.21
C PHE A 141 -22.53 0.19 16.13
N PHE A 142 -22.32 0.25 17.45
CA PHE A 142 -23.38 0.49 18.44
C PHE A 142 -23.69 1.97 18.64
N ASP A 143 -22.67 2.81 18.68
CA ASP A 143 -22.80 4.23 19.00
C ASP A 143 -22.92 5.12 17.75
N HIS A 144 -22.76 4.52 16.56
CA HIS A 144 -22.82 5.21 15.26
C HIS A 144 -21.88 6.43 15.15
N SER A 145 -20.75 6.41 15.87
CA SER A 145 -19.74 7.48 15.84
C SER A 145 -18.38 6.92 16.26
N PHE A 146 -17.29 7.52 15.81
CA PHE A 146 -15.95 7.24 16.35
C PHE A 146 -15.43 8.38 17.26
N SER A 147 -16.08 9.54 17.26
CA SER A 147 -15.64 10.73 17.99
C SER A 147 -15.96 10.72 19.49
N LEU A 148 -16.57 9.65 20.00
CA LEU A 148 -16.99 9.57 21.40
C LEU A 148 -15.80 9.41 22.37
N PRO A 149 -15.80 10.07 23.54
CA PRO A 149 -14.65 10.06 24.46
C PRO A 149 -14.17 8.66 24.86
N HIS A 150 -15.08 7.70 25.08
CA HIS A 150 -14.72 6.34 25.46
C HIS A 150 -14.12 5.52 24.32
N LEU A 151 -14.29 5.93 23.06
CA LEU A 151 -13.62 5.32 21.91
C LEU A 151 -12.28 6.00 21.62
N GLN A 152 -12.22 7.32 21.82
CA GLN A 152 -11.01 8.12 21.62
C GLN A 152 -9.84 7.68 22.52
N GLN A 153 -10.09 7.12 23.70
CA GLN A 153 -9.01 6.55 24.54
C GLN A 153 -8.29 5.34 23.88
N TYR A 154 -8.96 4.58 23.01
CA TYR A 154 -8.38 3.43 22.31
C TYR A 154 -7.75 3.84 20.97
N ILE A 155 -8.41 4.76 20.27
CA ILE A 155 -7.89 5.36 19.03
C ILE A 155 -6.60 6.11 19.34
N GLY A 156 -6.67 7.00 20.33
CA GLY A 156 -5.61 7.95 20.67
C GLY A 156 -5.19 8.74 19.45
N ASP A 157 -3.92 8.62 19.12
CA ASP A 157 -3.27 9.30 18.00
C ASP A 157 -3.15 8.44 16.73
N LYS A 158 -3.75 7.25 16.71
CA LYS A 158 -3.58 6.30 15.60
C LYS A 158 -4.45 6.70 14.40
N PRO A 159 -3.93 6.58 13.17
CA PRO A 159 -4.73 6.82 11.96
C PRO A 159 -5.99 5.99 11.85
N LEU A 160 -7.06 6.60 11.33
CA LEU A 160 -8.42 6.09 11.46
C LEU A 160 -8.82 4.97 10.50
N LEU A 161 -8.07 4.75 9.40
CA LEU A 161 -8.47 3.80 8.36
C LEU A 161 -8.72 2.38 8.88
N PRO A 162 -7.85 1.77 9.70
CA PRO A 162 -8.09 0.41 10.20
C PRO A 162 -9.37 0.31 11.04
N PHE A 163 -9.65 1.33 11.87
CA PHE A 163 -10.83 1.38 12.73
C PHE A 163 -12.11 1.53 11.91
N LEU A 164 -12.14 2.48 10.98
CA LEU A 164 -13.30 2.75 10.14
C LEU A 164 -13.55 1.60 9.14
N ALA A 165 -12.51 0.93 8.65
CA ALA A 165 -12.67 -0.25 7.79
C ALA A 165 -13.29 -1.43 8.54
N GLN A 166 -12.89 -1.65 9.80
CA GLN A 166 -13.52 -2.66 10.65
C GLN A 166 -14.95 -2.26 11.05
N GLY A 167 -15.19 -1.00 11.38
CA GLY A 167 -16.54 -0.46 11.62
C GLY A 167 -17.46 -0.64 10.41
N TRP A 168 -16.96 -0.35 9.20
CA TRP A 168 -17.67 -0.60 7.94
C TRP A 168 -18.06 -2.07 7.79
N THR A 169 -17.18 -3.00 8.17
CA THR A 169 -17.46 -4.43 8.10
C THR A 169 -18.70 -4.80 8.91
N PHE A 170 -18.81 -4.30 10.15
CA PHE A 170 -19.97 -4.55 11.00
C PHE A 170 -21.23 -3.84 10.49
N LEU A 171 -21.13 -2.57 10.09
CA LEU A 171 -22.25 -1.82 9.55
C LEU A 171 -22.81 -2.44 8.26
N ALA A 172 -21.94 -2.92 7.37
CA ALA A 172 -22.33 -3.57 6.10
C ALA A 172 -22.96 -4.96 6.30
N GLN A 173 -22.72 -5.60 7.44
CA GLN A 173 -23.32 -6.88 7.80
C GLN A 173 -24.51 -6.76 8.74
N ASN A 174 -24.68 -5.59 9.36
CA ASN A 174 -25.58 -5.40 10.48
C ASN A 174 -25.35 -6.45 11.60
N SER A 175 -24.08 -6.78 11.88
CA SER A 175 -23.70 -7.79 12.90
C SER A 175 -22.30 -7.53 13.44
N THR A 176 -22.01 -7.99 14.65
CA THR A 176 -20.70 -7.87 15.32
C THR A 176 -19.87 -9.16 15.24
N ASN A 177 -20.00 -9.92 14.16
CA ASN A 177 -19.25 -11.17 14.01
C ASN A 177 -17.78 -10.91 13.65
N ASP A 178 -16.91 -11.07 14.66
CA ASP A 178 -15.46 -10.79 14.60
C ASP A 178 -14.72 -11.55 13.48
N SER A 179 -15.23 -12.71 13.03
CA SER A 179 -14.60 -13.48 11.95
C SER A 179 -14.53 -12.69 10.63
N TYR A 180 -15.46 -11.76 10.41
CA TYR A 180 -15.48 -10.96 9.18
C TYR A 180 -14.57 -9.74 9.20
N LEU A 181 -14.10 -9.29 10.37
CA LEU A 181 -13.16 -8.16 10.47
C LEU A 181 -11.87 -8.39 9.69
N LYS A 182 -11.51 -9.67 9.51
CA LYS A 182 -10.33 -10.11 8.77
C LYS A 182 -10.57 -10.24 7.26
N LEU A 183 -11.80 -10.06 6.77
CA LEU A 183 -12.10 -10.18 5.35
C LEU A 183 -11.42 -9.07 4.53
N ILE A 184 -11.45 -7.82 5.02
CA ILE A 184 -10.80 -6.69 4.34
C ILE A 184 -9.30 -6.92 4.14
N PRO A 185 -8.48 -7.21 5.17
CA PRO A 185 -7.06 -7.47 4.98
C PRO A 185 -6.80 -8.71 4.09
N ALA A 186 -7.59 -9.77 4.23
CA ALA A 186 -7.46 -10.94 3.34
C ALA A 186 -7.70 -10.59 1.86
N VAL A 187 -8.68 -9.73 1.57
CA VAL A 187 -8.94 -9.25 0.21
C VAL A 187 -7.85 -8.28 -0.26
N MET A 188 -7.36 -7.37 0.61
CA MET A 188 -6.21 -6.51 0.29
C MET A 188 -4.98 -7.32 -0.11
N PHE A 189 -4.69 -8.43 0.57
CA PHE A 189 -3.60 -9.33 0.20
C PHE A 189 -3.75 -9.87 -1.23
N ILE A 190 -4.95 -10.33 -1.59
CA ILE A 190 -5.24 -10.83 -2.95
C ILE A 190 -5.12 -9.69 -3.97
N CYS A 191 -5.70 -8.53 -3.68
CA CYS A 191 -5.62 -7.35 -4.54
C CYS A 191 -4.17 -6.92 -4.75
N LEU A 192 -3.32 -6.95 -3.72
CA LEU A 192 -1.90 -6.63 -3.84
C LEU A 192 -1.17 -7.59 -4.77
N ILE A 193 -1.43 -8.90 -4.67
CA ILE A 193 -0.83 -9.90 -5.58
C ILE A 193 -1.28 -9.65 -7.03
N ILE A 194 -2.56 -9.34 -7.25
CA ILE A 194 -3.10 -9.06 -8.58
C ILE A 194 -2.45 -7.80 -9.17
N VAL A 195 -2.37 -6.70 -8.40
CA VAL A 195 -1.71 -5.46 -8.84
C VAL A 195 -0.23 -5.71 -9.09
N PHE A 196 0.47 -6.40 -8.18
CA PHE A 196 1.87 -6.77 -8.36
C PHE A 196 2.08 -7.53 -9.66
N TYR A 197 1.28 -8.58 -9.91
CA TYR A 197 1.34 -9.37 -11.15
C TYR A 197 1.10 -8.49 -12.38
N ALA A 198 0.09 -7.63 -12.36
CA ALA A 198 -0.22 -6.75 -13.48
C ALA A 198 0.91 -5.77 -13.79
N VAL A 199 1.50 -5.14 -12.77
CA VAL A 199 2.66 -4.26 -12.92
C VAL A 199 3.87 -5.07 -13.41
N ALA A 200 4.11 -6.27 -12.86
CA ALA A 200 5.18 -7.16 -13.28
C ALA A 200 5.05 -7.60 -14.76
N ARG A 201 3.83 -7.83 -15.25
CA ARG A 201 3.56 -8.15 -16.66
C ARG A 201 3.92 -7.03 -17.64
N ARG A 202 3.96 -5.77 -17.18
CA ARG A 202 4.47 -4.63 -17.96
C ARG A 202 6.00 -4.62 -18.09
N LEU A 203 6.69 -5.42 -17.28
CA LEU A 203 8.16 -5.47 -17.21
C LEU A 203 8.75 -6.76 -17.78
N ALA A 204 8.10 -7.90 -17.54
CA ALA A 204 8.62 -9.21 -17.88
C ALA A 204 7.57 -10.10 -18.54
N ALA A 205 8.00 -11.22 -19.12
CA ALA A 205 7.13 -12.26 -19.66
C ALA A 205 6.23 -12.90 -18.58
N MET A 206 5.14 -13.53 -19.01
CA MET A 206 4.12 -14.08 -18.11
C MET A 206 4.66 -15.08 -17.07
N PRO A 207 5.52 -16.06 -17.44
CA PRO A 207 6.11 -16.98 -16.47
C PRO A 207 6.85 -16.28 -15.33
N ILE A 208 7.62 -15.24 -15.67
CA ILE A 208 8.45 -14.50 -14.73
C ILE A 208 7.56 -13.65 -13.81
N ALA A 209 6.57 -12.96 -14.37
CA ALA A 209 5.61 -12.20 -13.58
C ALA A 209 4.81 -13.09 -12.62
N LEU A 210 4.39 -14.29 -13.06
CA LEU A 210 3.74 -15.29 -12.22
C LEU A 210 4.67 -15.79 -11.11
N LEU A 211 5.95 -16.06 -11.42
CA LEU A 211 6.93 -16.50 -10.44
C LEU A 211 7.12 -15.46 -9.32
N PHE A 212 7.30 -14.18 -9.66
CA PHE A 212 7.45 -13.13 -8.66
C PHE A 212 6.16 -12.87 -7.87
N ALA A 213 4.99 -12.96 -8.51
CA ALA A 213 3.71 -12.89 -7.81
C ALA A 213 3.52 -14.07 -6.83
N TRP A 214 3.99 -15.26 -7.20
CA TRP A 214 4.02 -16.42 -6.32
C TRP A 214 4.96 -16.22 -5.14
N MET A 215 6.18 -15.72 -5.36
CA MET A 215 7.11 -15.36 -4.29
C MET A 215 6.46 -14.38 -3.30
N LEU A 216 5.82 -13.31 -3.79
CA LEU A 216 5.07 -12.37 -2.95
C LEU A 216 3.96 -13.07 -2.16
N SER A 217 3.16 -13.93 -2.81
CA SER A 217 2.04 -14.62 -2.15
C SER A 217 2.48 -15.59 -1.05
N THR A 218 3.72 -16.09 -1.11
CA THR A 218 4.20 -17.12 -0.18
C THR A 218 4.96 -16.55 1.02
N LEU A 219 5.23 -15.25 1.06
CA LEU A 219 5.88 -14.57 2.19
C LEU A 219 5.11 -14.84 3.50
N PRO A 220 5.68 -15.58 4.47
CA PRO A 220 4.97 -15.99 5.67
C PRO A 220 4.39 -14.83 6.47
N PHE A 221 5.14 -13.73 6.57
CA PHE A 221 4.72 -12.57 7.36
C PHE A 221 3.55 -11.80 6.72
N PHE A 222 3.50 -11.72 5.39
CA PHE A 222 2.33 -11.18 4.67
C PHE A 222 1.08 -12.01 4.91
N VAL A 223 1.23 -13.35 4.85
CA VAL A 223 0.14 -14.30 5.07
C VAL A 223 -0.39 -14.19 6.49
N TYR A 224 0.51 -14.06 7.47
CA TYR A 224 0.15 -13.82 8.87
C TYR A 224 -0.68 -12.54 9.00
N HIS A 225 -0.19 -11.40 8.53
CA HIS A 225 -0.88 -10.11 8.65
C HIS A 225 -2.19 -10.00 7.84
N ALA A 226 -2.35 -10.82 6.79
CA ALA A 226 -3.62 -10.95 6.09
C ALA A 226 -4.73 -11.61 6.93
N THR A 227 -4.37 -12.23 8.06
CA THR A 227 -5.28 -13.02 8.91
C THR A 227 -5.42 -12.50 10.34
N THR A 228 -4.87 -11.33 10.69
CA THR A 228 -4.89 -10.81 12.07
C THR A 228 -5.78 -9.59 12.30
N ALA A 229 -6.34 -8.99 11.24
CA ALA A 229 -7.07 -7.71 11.33
C ALA A 229 -6.22 -6.54 11.87
N TYR A 230 -4.90 -6.63 11.74
CA TYR A 230 -3.99 -5.55 12.13
C TYR A 230 -3.84 -4.51 11.00
N ALA A 231 -3.46 -3.28 11.38
CA ALA A 231 -3.17 -2.19 10.44
C ALA A 231 -1.96 -2.40 9.51
N ASP A 232 -1.08 -3.37 9.78
CA ASP A 232 0.20 -3.52 9.09
C ASP A 232 0.01 -3.88 7.61
N LEU A 233 -0.91 -4.79 7.29
CA LEU A 233 -1.20 -5.09 5.88
C LEU A 233 -1.87 -3.91 5.18
N ALA A 234 -2.70 -3.12 5.87
CA ALA A 234 -3.37 -1.98 5.27
C ALA A 234 -2.35 -0.91 4.84
N ILE A 235 -1.39 -0.55 5.71
CA ILE A 235 -0.32 0.38 5.34
C ILE A 235 0.52 -0.18 4.19
N SER A 236 0.89 -1.46 4.22
CA SER A 236 1.67 -2.09 3.15
C SER A 236 0.91 -2.09 1.82
N PHE A 237 -0.39 -2.40 1.84
CA PHE A 237 -1.24 -2.40 0.66
C PHE A 237 -1.28 -1.03 -0.01
N PHE A 238 -1.60 0.03 0.76
CA PHE A 238 -1.70 1.37 0.19
C PHE A 238 -0.33 1.92 -0.24
N TYR A 239 0.70 1.72 0.58
CA TYR A 239 2.04 2.21 0.28
C TYR A 239 2.59 1.59 -1.00
N VAL A 240 2.64 0.26 -1.04
CA VAL A 240 3.27 -0.50 -2.14
C VAL A 240 2.59 -0.19 -3.47
N ILE A 241 1.25 -0.09 -3.51
CA ILE A 241 0.54 0.27 -4.73
C ILE A 241 0.89 1.71 -5.15
N GLY A 242 0.91 2.64 -4.20
CA GLY A 242 1.32 4.03 -4.44
C GLY A 242 2.73 4.13 -5.03
N THR A 243 3.67 3.37 -4.45
CA THR A 243 5.07 3.30 -4.89
C THR A 243 5.23 2.59 -6.23
N PHE A 244 4.44 1.55 -6.55
CA PHE A 244 4.49 0.91 -7.87
C PHE A 244 4.14 1.87 -9.00
N TYR A 245 3.07 2.65 -8.84
CA TYR A 245 2.70 3.64 -9.85
C TYR A 245 3.67 4.82 -9.89
N LEU A 246 4.29 5.20 -8.77
CA LEU A 246 5.41 6.14 -8.77
C LEU A 246 6.62 5.58 -9.55
N CYS A 247 6.97 4.31 -9.36
CA CYS A 247 8.08 3.68 -10.08
C CYS A 247 7.82 3.62 -11.58
N LEU A 248 6.59 3.27 -11.98
CA LEU A 248 6.18 3.30 -13.39
C LEU A 248 6.26 4.72 -13.97
N LEU A 249 5.80 5.72 -13.23
CA LEU A 249 5.92 7.14 -13.57
C LEU A 249 7.39 7.56 -13.79
N ILE A 250 8.29 7.24 -12.84
CA ILE A 250 9.73 7.55 -12.94
C ILE A 250 10.32 6.90 -14.20
N ARG A 251 9.93 5.65 -14.50
CA ARG A 251 10.36 4.95 -15.70
C ARG A 251 9.87 5.61 -16.98
N GLU A 252 8.63 6.10 -17.02
CA GLU A 252 8.11 6.82 -18.19
C GLU A 252 8.83 8.14 -18.43
N ILE A 253 9.11 8.90 -17.38
CA ILE A 253 9.90 10.15 -17.45
C ILE A 253 11.30 9.83 -17.98
N SER A 254 11.98 8.83 -17.41
CA SER A 254 13.33 8.43 -17.84
C SER A 254 13.37 7.93 -19.30
N ALA A 255 12.28 7.33 -19.79
CA ALA A 255 12.17 6.84 -21.16
C ALA A 255 11.90 7.96 -22.19
N LYS A 256 11.82 9.24 -21.77
CA LYS A 256 11.53 10.40 -22.62
C LYS A 256 10.23 10.24 -23.43
N LYS A 257 9.20 9.62 -22.83
CA LYS A 257 7.88 9.58 -23.46
C LYS A 257 7.32 11.01 -23.56
N SER A 258 6.63 11.31 -24.65
CA SER A 258 6.16 12.67 -24.98
C SER A 258 5.13 13.25 -24.00
N ALA A 259 4.47 12.40 -23.20
CA ALA A 259 3.59 12.83 -22.12
C ALA A 259 3.59 11.79 -21.00
N VAL A 260 3.67 12.27 -19.77
CA VAL A 260 3.65 11.43 -18.57
C VAL A 260 2.22 10.92 -18.29
N SER A 261 2.04 9.62 -17.99
CA SER A 261 0.73 9.07 -17.62
C SER A 261 0.09 9.83 -16.46
N PHE A 262 -1.10 10.39 -16.68
CA PHE A 262 -1.83 11.08 -15.62
C PHE A 262 -2.45 10.08 -14.63
N ALA A 263 -2.83 8.90 -15.13
CA ALA A 263 -3.33 7.80 -14.31
C ALA A 263 -2.30 7.35 -13.27
N TYR A 264 -1.02 7.21 -13.63
CA TYR A 264 0.03 6.84 -12.68
C TYR A 264 0.24 7.89 -11.59
N ILE A 265 0.20 9.19 -11.94
CA ILE A 265 0.30 10.28 -10.97
C ILE A 265 -0.86 10.22 -9.97
N LEU A 266 -2.10 10.12 -10.45
CA LEU A 266 -3.28 10.12 -9.58
C LEU A 266 -3.36 8.86 -8.72
N LEU A 267 -3.07 7.68 -9.28
CA LEU A 267 -3.05 6.43 -8.51
C LEU A 267 -1.97 6.49 -7.43
N SER A 268 -0.75 6.95 -7.76
CA SER A 268 0.30 7.13 -6.77
C SER A 268 -0.12 8.09 -5.66
N ALA A 269 -0.60 9.28 -6.02
CA ALA A 269 -1.03 10.30 -5.06
C ALA A 269 -2.16 9.82 -4.12
N ILE A 270 -3.18 9.14 -4.66
CA ILE A 270 -4.32 8.67 -3.85
C ILE A 270 -3.89 7.57 -2.89
N PHE A 271 -3.16 6.56 -3.38
CA PHE A 271 -2.73 5.43 -2.56
C PHE A 271 -1.68 5.85 -1.51
N LEU A 272 -0.74 6.75 -1.85
CA LEU A 272 0.16 7.35 -0.86
C LEU A 272 -0.59 8.21 0.16
N GLY A 273 -1.62 8.95 -0.27
CA GLY A 273 -2.49 9.69 0.64
C GLY A 273 -3.17 8.78 1.65
N LEU A 274 -3.78 7.67 1.19
CA LEU A 274 -4.42 6.67 2.04
C LEU A 274 -3.43 5.91 2.94
N THR A 275 -2.17 5.83 2.56
CA THR A 275 -1.10 5.24 3.38
C THR A 275 -0.96 5.99 4.71
N VAL A 276 -1.07 7.32 4.69
CA VAL A 276 -1.02 8.18 5.90
C VAL A 276 -2.17 7.87 6.85
N TRP A 277 -3.33 7.47 6.32
CA TRP A 277 -4.51 7.10 7.12
C TRP A 277 -4.45 5.69 7.70
N ALA A 278 -3.54 4.84 7.23
CA ALA A 278 -3.45 3.44 7.64
C ALA A 278 -2.65 3.26 8.94
N LYS A 279 -1.50 3.93 9.07
CA LYS A 279 -0.63 3.84 10.25
C LYS A 279 0.32 5.05 10.30
N ARG A 280 0.79 5.43 11.49
CA ARG A 280 1.68 6.59 11.71
C ARG A 280 2.91 6.61 10.80
N ALA A 281 3.54 5.44 10.61
CA ALA A 281 4.68 5.29 9.71
C ALA A 281 4.37 5.69 8.26
N GLY A 282 3.10 5.68 7.86
CA GLY A 282 2.66 6.01 6.52
C GLY A 282 2.97 7.43 6.09
N LEU A 283 3.04 8.37 7.04
CA LEU A 283 3.48 9.74 6.75
C LEU A 283 4.97 9.80 6.38
N VAL A 284 5.81 9.02 7.06
CA VAL A 284 7.25 8.94 6.75
C VAL A 284 7.44 8.27 5.39
N LEU A 285 6.78 7.13 5.16
CA LEU A 285 6.84 6.39 3.89
C LEU A 285 6.37 7.24 2.70
N ALA A 286 5.21 7.89 2.80
CA ALA A 286 4.74 8.80 1.75
C ALA A 286 5.68 10.00 1.56
N GLY A 287 6.28 10.51 2.64
CA GLY A 287 7.28 11.57 2.60
C GLY A 287 8.54 11.16 1.83
N ILE A 288 9.00 9.91 1.96
CA ILE A 288 10.13 9.35 1.22
C ILE A 288 9.81 9.32 -0.28
N ASP A 289 8.65 8.79 -0.66
CA ASP A 289 8.22 8.75 -2.07
C ASP A 289 8.08 10.15 -2.69
N LEU A 290 7.55 11.12 -1.94
CA LEU A 290 7.48 12.52 -2.39
C LEU A 290 8.86 13.17 -2.50
N PHE A 291 9.78 12.88 -1.58
CA PHE A 291 11.16 13.36 -1.65
C PHE A 291 11.87 12.82 -2.90
N ILE A 292 11.67 11.55 -3.23
CA ILE A 292 12.21 10.94 -4.45
C ILE A 292 11.55 11.52 -5.70
N LEU A 293 10.24 11.74 -5.70
CA LEU A 293 9.56 12.41 -6.81
C LEU A 293 10.13 13.82 -7.05
N LEU A 294 10.40 14.59 -5.99
CA LEU A 294 11.05 15.89 -6.11
C LEU A 294 12.45 15.77 -6.72
N ALA A 295 13.26 14.81 -6.27
CA ALA A 295 14.58 14.56 -6.84
C ALA A 295 14.52 14.20 -8.34
N VAL A 296 13.53 13.38 -8.73
CA VAL A 296 13.27 13.00 -10.13
C VAL A 296 12.86 14.22 -10.97
N VAL A 297 11.96 15.07 -10.46
CA VAL A 297 11.54 16.30 -11.14
C VAL A 297 12.71 17.26 -11.33
N ILE A 298 13.56 17.43 -10.31
CA ILE A 298 14.77 18.27 -10.42
C ILE A 298 15.74 17.68 -11.45
N HIS A 299 15.96 16.36 -11.42
CA HIS A 299 16.89 15.69 -12.32
C HIS A 299 16.44 15.74 -13.80
N TYR A 300 15.13 15.59 -14.05
CA TYR A 300 14.56 15.57 -15.40
C TYR A 300 13.87 16.88 -15.81
N ARG A 301 14.16 18.00 -15.12
CA ARG A 301 13.49 19.30 -15.34
C ARG A 301 13.52 19.80 -16.79
N GLU A 302 14.57 19.45 -17.54
CA GLU A 302 14.78 19.85 -18.95
C GLU A 302 13.96 19.01 -19.93
N ILE A 303 13.51 17.82 -19.50
CA ILE A 303 12.69 16.90 -20.31
C ILE A 303 11.20 17.17 -20.09
N LEU A 304 10.83 17.57 -18.88
CA LEU A 304 9.44 17.80 -18.48
C LEU A 304 8.86 19.04 -19.18
N VAL A 305 7.67 18.89 -19.77
CA VAL A 305 6.95 20.02 -20.37
C VAL A 305 6.00 20.67 -19.37
N LYS A 306 5.56 21.91 -19.64
CA LYS A 306 4.62 22.67 -18.78
C LYS A 306 3.38 21.86 -18.37
N GLN A 307 2.88 21.00 -19.27
CA GLN A 307 1.72 20.15 -18.98
C GLN A 307 2.03 19.10 -17.91
N ASP A 308 3.24 18.53 -17.88
CA ASP A 308 3.63 17.54 -16.88
C ASP A 308 3.69 18.17 -15.48
N TYR A 309 4.22 19.39 -15.36
CA TYR A 309 4.20 20.14 -14.09
C TYR A 309 2.79 20.37 -13.57
N TRP A 310 1.83 20.69 -14.45
CA TRP A 310 0.42 20.81 -14.06
C TRP A 310 -0.18 19.49 -13.59
N ARG A 311 0.15 18.38 -14.25
CA ARG A 311 -0.28 17.04 -13.85
C ARG A 311 0.31 16.66 -12.48
N LEU A 312 1.59 16.92 -12.27
CA LEU A 312 2.28 16.68 -10.99
C LEU A 312 1.71 17.56 -9.86
N ALA A 313 1.47 18.85 -10.12
CA ALA A 313 0.83 19.75 -9.16
C ALA A 313 -0.59 19.28 -8.81
N THR A 314 -1.35 18.78 -9.79
CA THR A 314 -2.67 18.19 -9.56
C THR A 314 -2.56 16.94 -8.69
N GLY A 315 -1.59 16.05 -8.95
CA GLY A 315 -1.30 14.90 -8.10
C GLY A 315 -0.98 15.30 -6.66
N LEU A 316 -0.11 16.29 -6.47
CA LEU A 316 0.23 16.82 -5.14
C LEU A 316 -1.01 17.41 -4.44
N LEU A 317 -1.85 18.17 -5.16
CA LEU A 317 -3.09 18.69 -4.62
C LEU A 317 -4.03 17.56 -4.16
N VAL A 318 -4.20 16.51 -4.96
CA VAL A 318 -5.03 15.34 -4.60
C VAL A 318 -4.46 14.64 -3.37
N PHE A 319 -3.14 14.42 -3.30
CA PHE A 319 -2.49 13.87 -2.12
C PHE A 319 -2.77 14.72 -0.87
N LEU A 320 -2.59 16.05 -0.97
CA LEU A 320 -2.83 16.96 0.15
C LEU A 320 -4.31 16.97 0.58
N LEU A 321 -5.25 16.96 -0.36
CA LEU A 321 -6.68 16.89 -0.05
C LEU A 321 -7.06 15.63 0.73
N ILE A 322 -6.38 14.52 0.48
CA ILE A 322 -6.59 13.28 1.25
C ILE A 322 -5.91 13.37 2.61
N VAL A 323 -4.70 13.90 2.70
CA VAL A 323 -3.90 13.88 3.94
C VAL A 323 -4.30 14.96 4.95
N LEU A 324 -4.67 16.16 4.48
CA LEU A 324 -4.93 17.32 5.33
C LEU A 324 -6.02 17.09 6.39
N PRO A 325 -7.19 16.47 6.09
CA PRO A 325 -8.23 16.28 7.10
C PRO A 325 -7.74 15.49 8.32
N TRP A 326 -6.88 14.49 8.10
CA TRP A 326 -6.27 13.72 9.18
C TRP A 326 -5.23 14.54 9.96
N LEU A 327 -4.39 15.32 9.27
CA LEU A 327 -3.40 16.18 9.93
C LEU A 327 -4.05 17.23 10.85
N MET A 328 -5.21 17.75 10.46
CA MET A 328 -5.95 18.75 11.22
C MET A 328 -6.53 18.22 12.55
N LEU A 329 -6.70 16.90 12.71
CA LEU A 329 -7.15 16.29 13.98
C LEU A 329 -5.99 16.06 14.98
N GLY A 330 -5.12 17.05 15.12
CA GLY A 330 -4.10 17.07 16.18
C GLY A 330 -2.81 16.29 15.87
N GLN A 331 -2.67 15.70 14.67
CA GLN A 331 -1.48 14.92 14.30
C GLN A 331 -0.27 15.78 13.92
N LEU A 332 -0.47 17.08 13.67
CA LEU A 332 0.62 18.04 13.61
C LEU A 332 1.42 18.03 14.92
N GLY A 333 0.77 17.83 16.07
CA GLY A 333 1.43 17.64 17.35
C GLY A 333 2.36 16.42 17.35
N THR A 334 1.88 15.27 16.86
CA THR A 334 2.69 14.05 16.68
C THR A 334 3.89 14.30 15.77
N LEU A 335 3.71 15.00 14.64
CA LEU A 335 4.80 15.32 13.73
C LEU A 335 5.85 16.23 14.42
N THR A 336 5.41 17.24 15.17
CA THR A 336 6.34 18.08 15.94
C THR A 336 7.07 17.30 17.03
N GLN A 337 6.45 16.28 17.64
CA GLN A 337 7.10 15.42 18.62
C GLN A 337 8.13 14.50 17.96
N ILE A 338 7.81 13.93 16.79
CA ILE A 338 8.74 13.11 16.01
C ILE A 338 9.94 13.94 15.55
N THR A 339 9.71 15.15 15.02
CA THR A 339 10.82 16.01 14.59
C THR A 339 11.63 16.50 15.78
N LYS A 340 10.99 16.86 16.90
CA LYS A 340 11.70 17.18 18.13
C LYS A 340 12.54 16.00 18.60
N SER A 341 12.00 14.79 18.69
CA SER A 341 12.77 13.61 19.15
C SER A 341 13.95 13.28 18.23
N MET A 342 13.83 13.53 16.92
CA MET A 342 14.95 13.40 15.97
C MET A 342 16.00 14.50 16.12
N ILE A 343 15.59 15.74 16.43
CA ILE A 343 16.49 16.91 16.56
C ILE A 343 17.16 16.97 17.94
N THR A 344 16.44 16.61 19.00
CA THR A 344 16.94 16.67 20.40
C THR A 344 17.64 15.39 20.85
N ALA A 345 17.90 14.42 19.97
CA ALA A 345 18.72 13.25 20.29
C ALA A 345 20.21 13.65 20.28
N PRO A 346 20.70 14.25 21.37
CA PRO A 346 21.65 13.51 22.22
C PRO A 346 21.44 13.83 23.72
N ALA A 347 20.61 13.02 24.40
CA ALA A 347 20.47 12.87 25.87
C ALA A 347 19.00 12.45 26.08
N ILE A 348 18.68 11.22 26.48
CA ILE A 348 18.75 10.75 27.85
C ILE A 348 18.76 9.22 27.76
N VAL A 349 19.90 8.60 28.09
CA VAL A 349 19.94 7.20 28.54
C VAL A 349 20.25 7.27 30.03
N GLN A 350 19.25 7.64 30.82
CA GLN A 350 19.22 7.33 32.24
C GLN A 350 18.12 6.30 32.42
N GLY A 351 18.47 5.01 32.35
CA GLY A 351 17.48 3.94 32.57
C GLY A 351 17.77 2.55 31.99
N SER A 352 18.98 2.28 31.47
CA SER A 352 19.37 0.91 31.11
C SER A 352 20.87 0.69 31.32
N THR A 353 21.24 0.46 32.57
CA THR A 353 22.60 0.19 33.06
C THR A 353 23.13 -1.21 32.69
N ALA A 354 22.99 -1.68 31.44
CA ALA A 354 23.52 -3.00 31.08
C ALA A 354 24.04 -3.20 29.65
N ILE A 355 24.06 -2.18 28.79
CA ILE A 355 24.73 -2.31 27.47
C ILE A 355 25.53 -1.04 27.20
N ASN A 356 26.85 -1.19 27.14
CA ASN A 356 27.83 -0.14 26.85
C ASN A 356 27.33 0.85 25.78
N PRO A 357 27.42 2.17 26.02
CA PRO A 357 26.91 3.17 25.10
C PRO A 357 27.77 3.24 23.83
N ASP A 358 27.07 3.49 22.73
CA ASP A 358 27.54 3.91 21.41
C ASP A 358 28.01 2.83 20.41
N ASN A 359 29.05 2.04 20.67
CA ASN A 359 29.49 1.03 19.68
C ASN A 359 28.68 -0.28 19.72
N GLY A 360 28.19 -0.68 20.90
CA GLY A 360 27.44 -1.93 21.07
C GLY A 360 26.06 -1.90 20.43
N ARG A 361 25.38 -0.75 20.45
CA ARG A 361 24.02 -0.60 19.90
C ARG A 361 24.00 -0.72 18.39
N PHE A 362 24.86 0.02 17.70
CA PHE A 362 24.93 -0.05 16.24
C PHE A 362 25.26 -1.46 15.74
N LEU A 363 26.24 -2.12 16.36
CA LEU A 363 26.59 -3.50 16.05
C LEU A 363 25.44 -4.48 16.36
N ALA A 364 24.72 -4.28 17.48
CA ALA A 364 23.54 -5.06 17.82
C ALA A 364 22.41 -4.86 16.79
N MET A 365 22.18 -3.62 16.34
CA MET A 365 21.20 -3.33 15.29
C MET A 365 21.58 -4.04 13.99
N ILE A 366 22.82 -3.91 13.52
CA ILE A 366 23.30 -4.62 12.32
C ILE A 366 23.10 -6.12 12.48
N SER A 367 23.45 -6.68 13.65
CA SER A 367 23.28 -8.11 13.93
C SER A 367 21.80 -8.54 13.90
N ILE A 368 20.89 -7.76 14.45
CA ILE A 368 19.45 -8.07 14.47
C ILE A 368 18.87 -7.93 13.07
N PHE A 369 19.16 -6.83 12.37
CA PHE A 369 18.72 -6.63 10.98
C PHE A 369 19.26 -7.74 10.07
N GLY A 370 20.56 -8.07 10.16
CA GLY A 370 21.16 -9.14 9.38
C GLY A 370 20.49 -10.49 9.63
N ARG A 371 20.21 -10.82 10.89
CA ARG A 371 19.47 -12.05 11.24
C ARG A 371 18.04 -12.03 10.70
N LYS A 372 17.29 -10.95 10.92
CA LYS A 372 15.88 -10.85 10.51
C LYS A 372 15.71 -10.82 8.98
N LEU A 373 16.62 -10.18 8.25
CA LEU A 373 16.57 -10.10 6.79
C LEU A 373 16.98 -11.43 6.12
N PHE A 374 17.96 -12.15 6.67
CA PHE A 374 18.57 -13.28 5.94
C PHE A 374 18.42 -14.65 6.61
N LEU A 375 18.30 -14.73 7.93
CA LEU A 375 18.26 -16.00 8.67
C LEU A 375 16.86 -16.39 9.11
N TYR A 376 15.97 -15.41 9.32
CA TYR A 376 14.58 -15.68 9.66
C TYR A 376 13.80 -16.02 8.39
N ASN A 377 12.90 -16.99 8.49
CA ASN A 377 12.11 -17.47 7.36
C ASN A 377 10.93 -16.54 7.00
N ASP A 378 10.94 -15.30 7.49
CA ASP A 378 9.81 -14.36 7.32
C ASP A 378 9.75 -13.79 5.89
N TRP A 379 10.90 -13.70 5.22
CA TRP A 379 11.06 -13.02 3.92
C TRP A 379 11.53 -13.94 2.79
N GLN A 380 11.67 -15.24 3.06
CA GLN A 380 12.20 -16.24 2.13
C GLN A 380 13.49 -15.77 1.44
N LEU A 381 13.50 -15.76 0.10
CA LEU A 381 14.65 -15.42 -0.74
C LEU A 381 14.65 -13.95 -1.19
N ALA A 382 13.75 -13.09 -0.70
CA ALA A 382 13.62 -11.72 -1.22
C ALA A 382 14.92 -10.91 -1.05
N TRP A 383 15.49 -10.91 0.14
CA TRP A 383 16.73 -10.18 0.44
C TRP A 383 17.96 -10.83 -0.19
N ALA A 384 18.02 -12.16 -0.23
CA ALA A 384 19.07 -12.89 -0.95
C ALA A 384 19.04 -12.55 -2.45
N GLY A 385 17.84 -12.49 -3.04
CA GLY A 385 17.62 -12.04 -4.42
C GLY A 385 18.15 -10.63 -4.67
N LEU A 386 17.92 -9.70 -3.73
CA LEU A 386 18.45 -8.34 -3.83
C LEU A 386 19.99 -8.32 -3.83
N ILE A 387 20.64 -9.12 -2.97
CA ILE A 387 22.12 -9.24 -2.97
C ILE A 387 22.62 -9.79 -4.30
N ILE A 388 21.97 -10.82 -4.84
CA ILE A 388 22.32 -11.40 -6.14
C ILE A 388 22.20 -10.32 -7.23
N VAL A 389 21.12 -9.55 -7.24
CA VAL A 389 20.94 -8.44 -8.17
C VAL A 389 22.06 -7.41 -8.03
N PHE A 390 22.45 -7.04 -6.80
CA PHE A 390 23.57 -6.13 -6.59
C PHE A 390 24.90 -6.71 -7.08
N ALA A 391 25.17 -7.99 -6.86
CA ALA A 391 26.42 -8.62 -7.29
C ALA A 391 26.53 -8.70 -8.82
N PHE A 392 25.47 -9.14 -9.51
CA PHE A 392 25.51 -9.40 -10.95
C PHE A 392 25.14 -8.18 -11.81
N PHE A 393 24.34 -7.24 -11.28
CA PHE A 393 23.81 -6.09 -12.03
C PHE A 393 24.23 -4.73 -11.45
N TRP A 394 25.35 -4.65 -10.71
CA TRP A 394 25.81 -3.42 -10.04
C TRP A 394 25.93 -2.18 -10.95
N ARG A 395 26.23 -2.37 -12.24
CA ARG A 395 26.31 -1.25 -13.20
C ARG A 395 24.94 -0.74 -13.63
N GLN A 396 23.93 -1.60 -13.61
CA GLN A 396 22.57 -1.25 -14.01
C GLN A 396 21.83 -0.59 -12.87
N ILE A 397 21.98 -1.08 -11.63
CA ILE A 397 21.31 -0.52 -10.45
C ILE A 397 21.63 0.97 -10.22
N LEU A 398 22.81 1.43 -10.64
CA LEU A 398 23.25 2.82 -10.49
C LEU A 398 22.75 3.75 -11.62
N LYS A 399 22.15 3.20 -12.68
CA LYS A 399 21.62 3.99 -13.80
C LYS A 399 20.16 4.39 -13.52
N PRO A 400 19.73 5.59 -13.92
CA PRO A 400 18.31 5.90 -13.97
C PRO A 400 17.56 4.99 -14.97
N PRO A 401 16.30 4.61 -14.69
CA PRO A 401 15.48 5.00 -13.53
C PRO A 401 15.75 4.15 -12.27
N TYR A 402 16.54 3.08 -12.37
CA TYR A 402 16.75 2.10 -11.30
C TYR A 402 17.33 2.72 -10.03
N SER A 403 18.24 3.70 -10.15
CA SER A 403 18.86 4.37 -9.00
C SER A 403 17.85 5.09 -8.11
N PHE A 404 16.80 5.69 -8.67
CA PHE A 404 15.76 6.37 -7.89
C PHE A 404 14.92 5.39 -7.07
N ILE A 405 14.58 4.25 -7.67
CA ILE A 405 13.81 3.19 -6.99
C ILE A 405 14.66 2.54 -5.90
N LEU A 406 15.95 2.33 -6.17
CA LEU A 406 16.90 1.89 -5.15
C LEU A 406 16.99 2.89 -3.99
N LEU A 407 16.94 4.20 -4.29
CA LEU A 407 16.99 5.23 -3.26
C LEU A 407 15.74 5.21 -2.37
N ILE A 408 14.56 4.89 -2.89
CA ILE A 408 13.36 4.63 -2.06
C ILE A 408 13.66 3.51 -1.05
N ILE A 409 14.14 2.35 -1.54
CA ILE A 409 14.46 1.18 -0.69
C ILE A 409 15.51 1.52 0.37
N ILE A 410 16.57 2.23 -0.02
CA ILE A 410 17.66 2.61 0.90
C ILE A 410 17.17 3.59 1.96
N ILE A 411 16.45 4.66 1.57
CA ILE A 411 15.96 5.64 2.54
C ILE A 411 14.92 5.02 3.46
N ASP A 412 14.04 4.16 2.95
CA ASP A 412 13.09 3.38 3.75
C ASP A 412 13.82 2.54 4.81
N LEU A 413 14.85 1.77 4.42
CA LEU A 413 15.65 0.99 5.37
C LEU A 413 16.38 1.88 6.37
N LEU A 414 17.00 2.97 5.91
CA LEU A 414 17.68 3.93 6.78
C LEU A 414 16.72 4.57 7.78
N SER A 415 15.47 4.84 7.39
CA SER A 415 14.46 5.37 8.31
C SER A 415 14.20 4.43 9.48
N LEU A 416 14.26 3.10 9.26
CA LEU A 416 14.16 2.10 10.33
C LEU A 416 15.39 2.15 11.24
N PHE A 417 16.59 2.26 10.67
CA PHE A 417 17.82 2.43 11.45
C PHE A 417 17.77 3.68 12.32
N VAL A 418 17.31 4.81 11.80
CA VAL A 418 17.14 6.04 12.58
C VAL A 418 16.08 5.85 13.67
N GLN A 419 14.94 5.23 13.33
CA GLN A 419 13.85 4.99 14.27
C GLN A 419 14.27 4.10 15.43
N PHE A 420 15.05 3.05 15.21
CA PHE A 420 15.50 2.14 16.27
C PHE A 420 16.79 2.57 16.95
N GLY A 421 17.60 3.40 16.29
CA GLY A 421 18.82 3.96 16.87
C GLY A 421 18.56 5.09 17.86
N SER A 422 17.39 5.74 17.76
CA SER A 422 17.00 6.85 18.63
C SER A 422 16.01 6.39 19.71
N GLY A 423 16.37 6.56 20.99
CA GLY A 423 15.45 6.49 22.12
C GLY A 423 15.01 5.09 22.59
N GLU A 424 13.78 5.00 23.11
CA GLU A 424 13.20 3.82 23.76
C GLU A 424 12.80 2.70 22.78
N THR A 425 12.73 3.01 21.49
CA THR A 425 12.32 2.07 20.44
C THR A 425 13.31 0.93 20.22
N PHE A 426 14.57 1.13 20.60
CA PHE A 426 15.59 0.07 20.58
C PHE A 426 15.15 -1.16 21.37
N ARG A 427 14.37 -0.99 22.46
CA ARG A 427 13.81 -2.13 23.20
C ARG A 427 12.90 -3.00 22.33
N TRP A 428 12.03 -2.38 21.52
CA TRP A 428 11.15 -3.10 20.60
C TRP A 428 11.92 -3.81 19.47
N LEU A 429 13.13 -3.35 19.14
CA LEU A 429 14.03 -4.06 18.25
C LEU A 429 14.56 -5.35 18.90
N LEU A 430 14.93 -5.29 20.19
CA LEU A 430 15.39 -6.45 20.95
C LEU A 430 14.29 -7.51 21.10
N ASP A 431 13.04 -7.06 21.30
CA ASP A 431 11.86 -7.93 21.37
C ASP A 431 11.54 -8.57 19.99
N GLY A 432 12.10 -8.02 18.90
CA GLY A 432 12.09 -8.62 17.57
C GLY A 432 10.74 -8.58 16.84
N THR A 433 9.70 -7.96 17.40
CA THR A 433 8.34 -7.92 16.83
C THR A 433 8.10 -6.71 15.94
N LEU A 434 8.69 -5.55 16.26
CA LEU A 434 8.40 -4.30 15.56
C LEU A 434 9.11 -4.20 14.20
N LEU A 435 10.34 -4.73 14.09
CA LEU A 435 11.11 -4.65 12.85
C LEU A 435 10.42 -5.35 11.69
N ASP A 436 9.92 -6.58 11.89
CA ASP A 436 9.31 -7.34 10.81
C ASP A 436 8.05 -6.66 10.28
N ARG A 437 7.27 -6.04 11.18
CA ARG A 437 6.07 -5.27 10.86
C ARG A 437 6.35 -4.03 10.03
N LEU A 438 7.52 -3.43 10.19
CA LEU A 438 7.93 -2.27 9.40
C LEU A 438 8.51 -2.69 8.04
N LEU A 439 9.24 -3.82 7.99
CA LEU A 439 9.78 -4.39 6.74
C LEU A 439 8.70 -4.91 5.79
N LEU A 440 7.50 -5.23 6.29
CA LEU A 440 6.35 -5.67 5.49
C LEU A 440 6.06 -4.72 4.31
N ASN A 441 6.27 -3.42 4.49
CA ASN A 441 6.05 -2.40 3.46
C ASN A 441 7.10 -2.44 2.33
N GLN A 442 8.31 -2.92 2.61
CA GLN A 442 9.46 -2.81 1.71
C GLN A 442 9.63 -4.04 0.82
N VAL A 443 9.33 -5.24 1.33
CA VAL A 443 9.62 -6.48 0.61
C VAL A 443 8.94 -6.58 -0.77
N PRO A 444 7.68 -6.15 -0.96
CA PRO A 444 7.08 -6.12 -2.30
C PRO A 444 7.82 -5.18 -3.26
N ILE A 445 8.31 -4.04 -2.75
CA ILE A 445 9.10 -3.07 -3.53
C ILE A 445 10.46 -3.66 -3.90
N VAL A 446 11.10 -4.40 -2.97
CA VAL A 446 12.35 -5.13 -3.23
C VAL A 446 12.17 -6.19 -4.31
N LEU A 447 11.11 -7.01 -4.23
CA LEU A 447 10.80 -8.01 -5.26
C LEU A 447 10.54 -7.35 -6.62
N PHE A 448 9.77 -6.27 -6.63
CA PHE A 448 9.51 -5.48 -7.84
C PHE A 448 10.80 -4.89 -8.43
N TYR A 449 11.68 -4.35 -7.59
CA TYR A 449 12.97 -3.81 -8.00
C TYR A 449 13.88 -4.88 -8.60
N CYS A 450 13.95 -6.07 -7.98
CA CYS A 450 14.72 -7.19 -8.52
C CYS A 450 14.22 -7.60 -9.92
N LEU A 451 12.90 -7.73 -10.08
CA LEU A 451 12.27 -7.99 -11.38
C LEU A 451 12.66 -6.94 -12.41
N LEU A 452 12.56 -5.67 -12.03
CA LEU A 452 12.85 -4.53 -12.89
C LEU A 452 14.32 -4.56 -13.35
N VAL A 453 15.29 -4.71 -12.45
CA VAL A 453 16.70 -4.68 -12.82
C VAL A 453 17.07 -5.87 -13.72
N ILE A 454 16.58 -7.08 -13.41
CA ILE A 454 16.95 -8.29 -14.15
C ILE A 454 16.34 -8.29 -15.56
N PHE A 455 15.08 -7.86 -15.72
CA PHE A 455 14.30 -8.13 -16.94
C PHE A 455 13.92 -6.89 -17.77
N ASP A 456 14.22 -5.67 -17.30
CA ASP A 456 13.96 -4.42 -18.06
C ASP A 456 14.98 -4.14 -19.18
N SER A 457 15.65 -5.17 -19.70
CA SER A 457 16.51 -5.01 -20.89
C SER A 457 15.66 -4.73 -22.14
N LYS A 458 16.14 -3.80 -22.98
CA LYS A 458 15.46 -3.11 -24.10
C LYS A 458 14.68 -3.98 -25.11
N ASP A 459 14.86 -5.29 -25.14
CA ASP A 459 14.26 -6.18 -26.15
C ASP A 459 12.85 -6.69 -25.78
N SER A 460 12.40 -6.53 -24.52
CA SER A 460 11.12 -7.12 -24.06
C SER A 460 9.86 -6.35 -24.46
N TRP A 461 9.98 -5.11 -24.95
CA TRP A 461 8.82 -4.24 -25.23
C TRP A 461 8.18 -4.49 -26.60
N ALA A 462 8.94 -4.93 -27.60
CA ALA A 462 8.44 -5.15 -28.96
C ALA A 462 7.50 -6.37 -29.03
N GLU A 463 7.73 -7.41 -28.23
CA GLU A 463 6.89 -8.62 -28.22
C GLU A 463 5.62 -8.49 -27.35
N ASN A 464 5.60 -7.61 -26.35
CA ASN A 464 4.52 -7.56 -25.35
C ASN A 464 3.32 -6.68 -25.75
N LYS A 465 3.43 -5.83 -26.79
CA LYS A 465 2.28 -5.02 -27.28
C LYS A 465 1.09 -5.86 -27.75
N ASN A 466 1.32 -7.11 -28.14
CA ASN A 466 0.27 -8.04 -28.58
C ASN A 466 -0.29 -8.93 -27.45
N ARG A 467 0.15 -8.73 -26.19
CA ARG A 467 -0.18 -9.62 -25.06
C ARG A 467 -0.78 -8.90 -23.85
N VAL A 468 -1.17 -7.62 -24.01
CA VAL A 468 -2.05 -6.95 -23.05
C VAL A 468 -3.48 -7.33 -23.40
N VAL A 469 -3.86 -8.56 -23.04
CA VAL A 469 -5.24 -9.05 -22.97
C VAL A 469 -5.44 -9.56 -21.55
#